data_AF-A0A1Q6UHE7-F1
#
_entry.id   AF-A0A1Q6UHE7-F1
#
_cell.length_a   1.000
_cell.length_b   1.000
_cell.length_c   1.000
_cell.angle_alpha   90.00
_cell.angle_beta   90.00
_cell.angle_gamma   90.00
#
_symmetry.space_group_name_H-M   'P 1'
#
loop_
_entity.id
_entity.type
_entity.pdbx_description
1 polymer ?
#
loop_
_entity_poly.entity_id
_entity_poly.type
_entity_poly.pdbx_seq_one_letter_code
_entity_poly.pdbx_strand_id
1 'polypeptide(L)'
;MELSSYMPVLVQILTALGMGAAIVAASHIFGQRAKRNKPGNSAYECGVVPEGVPHPRFGARFYVVAMLFVIFDIEVVFLIPLAVAYGDFVSRNFPILLPSLFFIAVLATGVLYEVKKDVLNWNIPKSN
;
A
#
# COMPACT_ATOMS: atom_id res chain seq x y z
N MET A 1 22.34 15.85 12.77
CA MET A 1 21.50 14.89 13.51
C MET A 1 22.43 13.79 14.01
N GLU A 2 22.53 13.62 15.32
CA GLU A 2 23.33 12.55 15.91
C GLU A 2 22.65 11.19 15.70
N LEU A 3 23.44 10.13 15.44
CA LEU A 3 22.93 8.77 15.25
C LEU A 3 22.12 8.27 16.47
N SER A 4 22.45 8.79 17.65
CA SER A 4 21.74 8.51 18.90
C SER A 4 20.25 8.88 18.86
N SER A 5 19.86 9.85 18.02
CA SER A 5 18.46 10.26 17.87
C SER A 5 17.58 9.21 17.20
N TYR A 6 18.16 8.25 16.47
CA TYR A 6 17.42 7.18 15.81
C TYR A 6 17.32 5.90 16.65
N MET A 7 18.07 5.83 17.76
CA MET A 7 18.07 4.68 18.66
C MET A 7 16.68 4.33 19.22
N PRO A 8 15.83 5.30 19.64
CA PRO A 8 14.48 5.00 20.10
C PRO A 8 13.60 4.35 19.03
N VAL A 9 13.72 4.81 17.77
CA VAL A 9 12.96 4.27 16.63
C VAL A 9 13.36 2.82 16.37
N LEU A 10 14.66 2.53 16.40
CA LEU A 10 15.17 1.17 16.21
C LEU A 10 14.69 0.23 17.32
N VAL A 11 14.75 0.66 18.59
CA VAL A 11 14.23 -0.12 19.72
C VAL A 11 12.73 -0.37 19.58
N GLN A 12 11.95 0.62 19.12
CA GLN A 12 10.52 0.47 18.88
C GLN A 12 10.22 -0.57 17.80
N ILE A 13 10.93 -0.54 16.67
CA ILE A 13 10.78 -1.53 15.59
C ILE A 13 11.10 -2.94 16.09
N LEU A 14 12.22 -3.10 16.80
CA LEU A 14 12.63 -4.40 17.35
C LEU A 14 11.63 -4.93 18.39
N THR A 15 11.09 -4.05 19.24
CA THR A 15 10.10 -4.43 20.24
C THR A 15 8.79 -4.84 19.59
N ALA A 16 8.31 -4.12 18.57
CA ALA A 16 7.10 -4.46 17.84
C ALA A 16 7.22 -5.80 17.11
N LEU A 17 8.33 -6.03 16.40
CA LEU A 17 8.63 -7.29 15.73
C LEU A 17 8.79 -8.44 16.73
N GLY A 18 9.52 -8.19 17.82
CA GLY A 18 9.73 -9.16 18.89
C GLY A 18 8.43 -9.59 19.54
N MET A 19 7.52 -8.65 19.81
CA MET A 19 6.21 -8.95 20.37
C MET A 19 5.33 -9.74 19.38
N GLY A 20 5.28 -9.34 18.11
CA GLY A 20 4.56 -10.09 17.07
C GLY A 20 5.08 -11.52 16.94
N ALA A 21 6.40 -11.69 16.89
CA ALA A 21 7.04 -12.99 16.83
C ALA A 21 6.78 -13.83 18.09
N ALA A 22 6.84 -13.22 19.28
CA ALA A 22 6.55 -13.90 20.54
C ALA A 22 5.10 -14.39 20.63
N ILE A 23 4.13 -13.58 20.16
CA ILE A 23 2.72 -13.98 20.11
C ILE A 23 2.53 -15.16 19.14
N VAL A 24 3.11 -15.09 17.94
CA VAL A 24 3.03 -16.19 16.96
C VAL A 24 3.70 -17.45 17.51
N ALA A 25 4.86 -17.32 18.15
CA ALA A 25 5.58 -18.44 18.77
C ALA A 25 4.79 -19.05 19.93
N ALA A 26 4.24 -18.23 20.81
CA ALA A 26 3.39 -18.67 21.91
C ALA A 26 2.14 -19.38 21.37
N SER A 27 1.48 -18.83 20.36
CA SER A 27 0.35 -19.49 19.68
C SER A 27 0.76 -20.82 19.05
N HIS A 28 1.96 -20.89 18.48
CA HIS A 28 2.48 -22.11 17.89
C HIS A 28 2.79 -23.19 18.94
N ILE A 29 3.31 -22.82 20.11
CA ILE A 29 3.71 -23.74 21.20
C ILE A 29 2.49 -24.17 22.02
N PHE A 30 1.63 -23.23 22.42
CA PHE A 30 0.49 -23.46 23.31
C PHE A 30 -0.82 -23.74 22.56
N GLY A 31 -0.89 -23.51 21.25
CA GLY A 31 -2.08 -23.74 20.46
C GLY A 31 -2.48 -25.23 20.45
N GLN A 32 -3.73 -25.50 20.80
CA GLN A 32 -4.35 -26.82 20.65
C GLN A 32 -4.48 -27.17 19.17
N ARG A 33 -3.41 -27.70 18.58
CA ARG A 33 -3.48 -28.25 17.23
C ARG A 33 -4.38 -29.47 17.29
N ALA A 34 -5.61 -29.32 16.79
CA ALA A 34 -6.41 -30.47 16.38
C ALA A 34 -5.51 -31.38 15.53
N LYS A 35 -5.62 -32.70 15.71
CA LYS A 35 -4.86 -33.68 14.91
C LYS A 35 -4.93 -33.24 13.45
N ARG A 36 -3.76 -33.08 12.85
CA ARG A 36 -3.59 -32.45 11.55
C ARG A 36 -4.24 -33.34 10.49
N ASN A 37 -5.54 -33.14 10.26
CA ASN A 37 -6.34 -33.98 9.39
C ASN A 37 -6.29 -33.41 7.96
N LYS A 38 -6.22 -34.29 6.96
CA LYS A 38 -6.16 -33.92 5.54
C LYS A 38 -7.25 -32.92 5.11
N PRO A 39 -8.51 -33.01 5.57
CA PRO A 39 -9.56 -32.04 5.23
C PRO A 39 -9.42 -30.68 5.93
N GLY A 40 -8.75 -30.62 7.09
CA GLY A 40 -8.55 -29.35 7.82
C GLY A 40 -7.45 -28.47 7.21
N ASN A 41 -6.60 -29.05 6.35
CA ASN A 41 -5.52 -28.34 5.66
C ASN A 41 -5.77 -28.18 4.15
N SER A 42 -6.88 -28.68 3.61
CA SER A 42 -7.26 -28.42 2.22
C SER A 42 -7.80 -27.00 2.07
N ALA A 43 -7.70 -26.45 0.87
CA ALA A 43 -8.34 -25.17 0.55
C ALA A 43 -9.85 -25.25 0.85
N TYR A 44 -10.40 -24.12 1.28
CA TYR A 44 -11.80 -24.04 1.65
C TYR A 44 -12.68 -24.05 0.38
N GLU A 45 -13.36 -25.16 0.15
CA GLU A 45 -14.40 -25.27 -0.86
C GLU A 45 -15.48 -26.27 -0.42
N CYS A 46 -15.91 -26.18 0.85
CA CYS A 46 -16.92 -27.06 1.45
C CYS A 46 -16.65 -28.58 1.28
N GLY A 47 -15.37 -28.99 1.23
CA GLY A 47 -14.97 -30.38 1.06
C GLY A 47 -14.82 -30.84 -0.40
N VAL A 48 -15.03 -29.94 -1.36
CA VAL A 48 -14.76 -30.16 -2.78
C VAL A 48 -13.27 -29.92 -3.05
N VAL A 49 -12.68 -30.70 -3.97
CA VAL A 49 -11.31 -30.44 -4.41
C VAL A 49 -11.33 -29.15 -5.24
N PRO A 50 -10.52 -28.14 -4.91
CA PRO A 50 -10.55 -26.88 -5.63
C PRO A 50 -10.25 -27.08 -7.11
N GLU A 51 -11.21 -26.72 -7.96
CA GLU A 51 -11.09 -26.79 -9.41
C GLU A 51 -10.72 -25.41 -9.95
N GLY A 52 -9.53 -25.31 -10.55
CA GLY A 52 -9.07 -24.06 -11.13
C GLY A 52 -7.56 -24.03 -11.32
N VAL A 53 -7.09 -23.13 -12.18
CA VAL A 53 -5.65 -22.88 -12.32
C VAL A 53 -5.17 -22.25 -11.01
N PRO A 54 -4.12 -22.77 -10.35
CA PRO A 54 -3.66 -22.27 -9.04
C PRO A 54 -3.26 -20.78 -9.00
N HIS A 55 -3.14 -20.14 -10.16
CA HIS A 55 -2.77 -18.72 -10.33
C HIS A 55 -3.52 -18.13 -11.54
N PRO A 56 -4.82 -17.83 -11.43
CA PRO A 56 -5.52 -17.18 -12.52
C PRO A 56 -4.92 -15.78 -12.73
N ARG A 57 -4.93 -15.30 -13.98
CA ARG A 57 -4.56 -13.92 -14.28
C ARG A 57 -5.64 -13.01 -13.68
N PHE A 58 -5.30 -12.31 -12.62
CA PHE A 58 -6.15 -11.27 -12.08
C PHE A 58 -6.28 -10.12 -13.08
N GLY A 59 -7.41 -9.40 -13.03
CA GLY A 59 -7.68 -8.31 -13.96
C GLY A 59 -6.58 -7.25 -13.93
N ALA A 60 -6.22 -6.72 -15.10
CA ALA A 60 -5.19 -5.67 -15.26
C ALA A 60 -5.47 -4.38 -14.46
N ARG A 61 -6.69 -4.23 -13.91
CA ARG A 61 -7.10 -3.10 -13.08
C ARG A 61 -6.23 -2.94 -11.82
N PHE A 62 -5.78 -4.05 -11.21
CA PHE A 62 -4.86 -3.99 -10.06
C PHE A 62 -3.51 -3.38 -10.45
N TYR A 63 -3.03 -3.66 -11.66
CA TYR A 63 -1.80 -3.09 -12.19
C TYR A 63 -1.94 -1.59 -12.42
N VAL A 64 -3.05 -1.12 -12.98
CA VAL A 64 -3.28 0.32 -13.22
C VAL A 64 -3.29 1.09 -11.90
N VAL A 65 -3.98 0.59 -10.88
CA VAL A 65 -4.00 1.24 -9.55
C VAL A 65 -2.61 1.26 -8.91
N ALA A 66 -1.84 0.17 -9.00
CA ALA A 66 -0.48 0.13 -8.47
C ALA A 66 0.46 1.10 -9.22
N MET A 67 0.33 1.18 -10.54
CA MET A 67 1.10 2.11 -11.37
C MET A 67 0.78 3.57 -11.02
N LEU A 68 -0.51 3.91 -10.88
CA LEU A 68 -0.93 5.24 -10.45
C LEU A 68 -0.39 5.58 -9.06
N PHE A 69 -0.45 4.63 -8.12
CA PHE A 69 0.09 4.82 -6.77
C PHE A 69 1.59 5.14 -6.80
N VAL A 70 2.39 4.40 -7.56
CA VAL A 70 3.83 4.63 -7.67
C VAL A 70 4.15 5.99 -8.27
N ILE A 71 3.43 6.41 -9.32
CA ILE A 71 3.61 7.73 -9.94
C ILE A 71 3.30 8.83 -8.93
N PHE A 72 2.15 8.74 -8.24
CA PHE A 72 1.75 9.71 -7.23
C PHE A 72 2.70 9.76 -6.03
N ASP A 73 3.23 8.62 -5.59
CA ASP A 73 4.18 8.54 -4.47
C ASP A 73 5.52 9.25 -4.81
N ILE A 74 6.03 9.05 -6.03
CA ILE A 74 7.22 9.76 -6.52
C ILE A 74 6.99 11.28 -6.54
N GLU A 75 5.79 11.72 -6.89
CA GLU A 75 5.43 13.14 -6.91
C GLU A 75 5.37 13.75 -5.51
N VAL A 76 4.85 13.02 -4.53
CA VAL A 76 4.87 13.44 -3.12
C VAL A 76 6.30 13.57 -2.60
N VAL A 77 7.22 12.68 -3.02
CA VAL A 77 8.65 12.80 -2.68
C VAL A 77 9.23 14.14 -3.16
N PHE A 78 8.78 14.68 -4.30
CA PHE A 78 9.18 16.02 -4.76
C PHE A 78 8.52 17.16 -3.97
N LEU A 79 7.30 16.97 -3.47
CA LEU A 79 6.59 17.96 -2.66
C LEU A 79 7.13 18.08 -1.23
N ILE A 80 7.68 17.01 -0.65
CA ILE A 80 8.18 17.00 0.74
C ILE A 80 9.26 18.08 0.98
N PRO A 81 10.35 18.17 0.18
CA PRO A 81 11.36 19.21 0.36
C PRO A 81 10.79 20.62 0.21
N LEU A 82 9.86 20.82 -0.72
CA LEU A 82 9.20 22.12 -0.91
C LEU A 82 8.39 22.51 0.34
N ALA A 83 7.66 21.56 0.92
CA ALA A 83 6.83 21.80 2.10
C ALA A 83 7.66 22.02 3.37
N VAL A 84 8.72 21.22 3.59
CA VAL A 84 9.45 21.20 4.87
C VAL A 84 10.68 22.11 4.86
N ALA A 85 11.48 22.10 3.79
CA ALA A 85 12.72 22.87 3.73
C ALA A 85 12.50 24.29 3.21
N TYR A 86 11.53 24.48 2.31
CA TYR A 86 11.25 25.77 1.67
C TYR A 86 9.93 26.41 2.10
N GLY A 87 9.21 25.86 3.09
CA GLY A 87 7.88 26.36 3.49
C GLY A 87 7.85 27.86 3.83
N ASP A 88 8.84 28.36 4.57
CA ASP A 88 8.97 29.79 4.91
C ASP A 88 9.32 30.66 3.70
N PHE A 89 10.06 30.11 2.74
CA PHE A 89 10.41 30.81 1.51
C PHE A 89 9.20 30.90 0.58
N VAL A 90 8.41 29.82 0.49
CA VAL A 90 7.18 29.72 -0.29
C VAL A 90 6.11 30.66 0.28
N SER A 91 5.96 30.75 1.61
CA SER A 91 4.98 31.64 2.24
C SER A 91 5.31 33.13 2.07
N ARG A 92 6.59 33.48 1.94
CA ARG A 92 7.05 34.86 1.71
C ARG A 92 7.15 35.23 0.22
N ASN A 93 7.41 34.25 -0.66
CA ASN A 93 7.51 34.45 -2.10
C ASN A 93 6.36 33.78 -2.86
N PHE A 94 5.28 34.54 -3.00
CA PHE A 94 4.10 34.16 -3.79
C PHE A 94 4.38 33.62 -5.21
N PRO A 95 5.38 34.09 -5.96
CA PRO A 95 5.64 33.57 -7.31
C PRO A 95 6.05 32.09 -7.35
N ILE A 96 6.59 31.54 -6.27
CA ILE A 96 7.03 30.14 -6.19
C ILE A 96 5.87 29.18 -5.94
N LEU A 97 4.75 29.69 -5.40
CA LEU A 97 3.51 28.92 -5.29
C LEU A 97 2.95 28.54 -6.67
N LEU A 98 3.19 29.33 -7.71
CA LEU A 98 2.62 29.09 -9.04
C LEU A 98 3.17 27.79 -9.68
N PRO A 99 4.49 27.55 -9.77
CA PRO A 99 5.03 26.27 -10.23
C PRO A 99 4.58 25.06 -9.41
N SER A 100 4.48 25.19 -8.09
CA SER A 100 4.05 24.08 -7.23
C SER A 100 2.57 23.76 -7.37
N LEU A 101 1.72 24.78 -7.51
CA LEU A 101 0.30 24.59 -7.80
C LEU A 101 0.09 24.04 -9.21
N PHE A 102 0.88 24.48 -10.18
CA PHE A 102 0.87 23.88 -11.52
C PHE A 102 1.26 22.41 -11.47
N PHE A 103 2.32 22.05 -10.75
CA PHE A 103 2.75 20.68 -10.56
C PHE A 103 1.60 19.83 -9.99
N ILE A 104 0.98 20.25 -8.88
CA ILE A 104 -0.18 19.57 -8.28
C ILE A 104 -1.38 19.48 -9.24
N ALA A 105 -1.66 20.55 -10.01
CA ALA A 105 -2.77 20.58 -10.96
C ALA A 105 -2.60 19.59 -12.11
N VAL A 106 -1.36 19.36 -12.58
CA VAL A 106 -1.06 18.31 -13.55
C VAL A 106 -1.41 16.93 -12.97
N LEU A 107 -1.12 16.68 -11.70
CA LEU A 107 -1.42 15.39 -11.03
C LEU A 107 -2.92 15.18 -10.89
N ALA A 108 -3.61 16.23 -10.42
CA ALA A 108 -5.07 16.23 -10.30
C ALA A 108 -5.73 15.94 -11.66
N THR A 109 -5.15 16.46 -12.76
CA THR A 109 -5.65 16.18 -14.12
C THR A 109 -5.49 14.71 -14.50
N GLY A 110 -4.38 14.06 -14.14
CA GLY A 110 -4.16 12.63 -14.36
C GLY A 110 -5.21 11.77 -13.66
N VAL A 111 -5.46 12.04 -12.37
CA VAL A 111 -6.49 11.33 -11.59
C VAL A 111 -7.89 11.57 -12.17
N LEU A 112 -8.22 12.83 -12.49
CA LEU A 112 -9.50 13.18 -13.10
C LEU A 112 -9.72 12.47 -14.44
N TYR A 113 -8.66 12.33 -15.26
CA TYR A 113 -8.72 11.62 -16.52
C TYR A 113 -9.03 10.13 -16.34
N GLU A 114 -8.38 9.48 -15.38
CA GLU A 114 -8.60 8.05 -15.11
C GLU A 114 -9.98 7.77 -14.53
N VAL A 115 -10.46 8.63 -13.63
CA VAL A 115 -11.84 8.58 -13.11
C VAL A 115 -12.83 8.76 -14.26
N LYS A 116 -12.61 9.72 -15.15
CA LYS A 116 -13.48 9.95 -16.31
C LYS A 116 -13.47 8.78 -17.31
N LYS A 117 -12.36 8.06 -17.41
CA LYS A 117 -12.23 6.84 -18.22
C LYS A 117 -12.81 5.58 -17.56
N ASP A 118 -13.36 5.71 -16.36
CA ASP A 118 -13.98 4.61 -15.61
C ASP A 118 -13.04 3.42 -15.36
N VAL A 119 -11.72 3.67 -15.38
CA VAL A 119 -10.70 2.62 -15.21
C VAL A 119 -10.68 2.08 -13.77
N LEU A 120 -11.15 2.91 -12.83
CA LEU A 120 -11.31 2.59 -11.42
C LEU A 120 -12.64 1.88 -11.12
N ASN A 121 -13.47 1.59 -12.11
CA ASN A 121 -14.72 0.88 -11.88
C ASN A 121 -14.47 -0.61 -11.63
N TRP A 122 -14.82 -1.06 -10.43
CA TRP A 122 -14.74 -2.47 -10.03
C TRP A 122 -15.98 -3.28 -10.34
N ASN A 123 -16.99 -2.70 -10.99
CA ASN A 123 -18.12 -3.48 -11.46
C ASN A 123 -17.60 -4.57 -12.39
N ILE A 124 -17.95 -5.81 -12.02
CA ILE A 124 -17.72 -6.99 -12.82
C ILE A 124 -18.56 -6.78 -14.08
N PRO A 125 -17.94 -6.69 -15.28
CA PRO A 125 -18.73 -6.67 -16.50
C PRO A 125 -19.61 -7.93 -16.48
N LYS A 126 -20.92 -7.79 -16.61
CA LYS A 126 -21.76 -8.96 -16.83
C LYS A 126 -21.24 -9.62 -18.11
N SER A 127 -20.66 -10.82 -17.99
CA SER A 127 -20.37 -11.63 -19.16
C SER A 127 -21.72 -11.89 -19.83
N ASN A 128 -21.88 -11.40 -21.05
CA ASN A 128 -22.95 -11.81 -21.94
C ASN A 128 -22.65 -13.20 -22.50
#